data_AF-A0A3D0D7M6-F1
#
_entry.id   AF-A0A3D0D7M6-F1
#
_cell.length_a   1.000
_cell.length_b   1.000
_cell.length_c   1.000
_cell.angle_alpha   90.00
_cell.angle_beta   90.00
_cell.angle_gamma   90.00
#
_symmetry.space_group_name_H-M   'P 1'
#
loop_
_entity.id
_entity.type
_entity.pdbx_description
1 polymer ?
#
loop_
_entity_poly.entity_id
_entity_poly.type
_entity_poly.pdbx_seq_one_letter_code
_entity_poly.pdbx_strand_id
1 'polypeptide(L)'
;MERRFRLRTNADFQRVRREGQSWSNRWLVLVRAPNQGPVSRFGFAIGKRVGGAVVRNRLKRQLREAIRLYLRQEHVAPGFDVIIIARQPAMGAPFATLVAALNELLSRAGLIQKRDEPEGTDQESERRGQESGDTDQAKREAQIPGPRQAAPGCRPAARNQERQELGP
;
A
#
# COMPACT_ATOMS: atom_id res chain seq x y z
N MET A 1 4.29 -22.24 -13.30
CA MET A 1 5.45 -21.67 -12.60
C MET A 1 6.08 -22.76 -11.74
N GLU A 2 7.33 -23.11 -12.02
CA GLU A 2 8.08 -24.14 -11.29
C GLU A 2 8.41 -23.74 -9.86
N ARG A 3 9.03 -24.62 -9.08
CA ARG A 3 9.40 -24.35 -7.67
C ARG A 3 10.56 -23.35 -7.56
N ARG A 4 11.56 -23.42 -8.45
CA ARG A 4 12.77 -22.56 -8.44
C ARG A 4 12.50 -21.06 -8.55
N PHE A 5 11.46 -20.67 -9.29
CA PHE A 5 11.06 -19.26 -9.47
C PHE A 5 10.18 -18.69 -8.33
N ARG A 6 10.00 -19.41 -7.21
CA ARG A 6 9.09 -18.99 -6.12
C ARG A 6 9.85 -18.62 -4.86
N LEU A 7 9.69 -17.38 -4.39
CA LEU A 7 10.08 -16.98 -3.05
C LEU A 7 9.06 -17.53 -2.05
N ARG A 8 9.50 -18.30 -1.03
CA ARG A 8 8.62 -18.96 -0.05
C ARG A 8 8.95 -18.64 1.41
N THR A 9 10.22 -18.44 1.74
CA THR A 9 10.71 -18.34 3.12
C THR A 9 10.43 -16.96 3.71
N ASN A 10 9.94 -16.87 4.95
CA ASN A 10 9.72 -15.58 5.61
C ASN A 10 11.03 -14.76 5.70
N ALA A 11 12.16 -15.42 5.98
CA ALA A 11 13.49 -14.79 5.97
C ALA A 11 13.83 -14.11 4.63
N ASP A 12 13.56 -14.75 3.49
CA ASP A 12 13.74 -14.13 2.17
C ASP A 12 12.82 -12.93 1.98
N PHE A 13 11.55 -13.03 2.41
CA PHE A 13 10.61 -11.91 2.35
C PHE A 13 11.05 -10.71 3.22
N GLN A 14 11.73 -10.96 4.36
CA GLN A 14 12.28 -9.91 5.20
C GLN A 14 13.55 -9.29 4.62
N ARG A 15 14.48 -10.11 4.10
CA ARG A 15 15.70 -9.64 3.41
C ARG A 15 15.35 -8.64 2.31
N VAL A 16 14.49 -9.06 1.37
CA VAL A 16 14.08 -8.21 0.24
C VAL A 16 13.35 -6.93 0.69
N ARG A 17 12.64 -6.94 1.81
CA ARG A 17 12.00 -5.73 2.36
C ARG A 17 12.97 -4.78 3.07
N ARG A 18 14.11 -5.27 3.57
CA ARG A 18 15.13 -4.47 4.24
C ARG A 18 16.16 -3.90 3.26
N GLU A 19 16.60 -4.70 2.31
CA GLU A 19 17.71 -4.43 1.40
C GLU A 19 17.25 -4.07 -0.02
N GLY A 20 15.99 -4.35 -0.35
CA GLY A 20 15.44 -4.14 -1.67
C GLY A 20 14.89 -2.74 -1.91
N GLN A 21 15.00 -2.30 -3.16
CA GLN A 21 14.39 -1.08 -3.66
C GLN A 21 12.91 -1.33 -4.00
N SER A 22 12.05 -0.33 -3.79
CA SER A 22 10.61 -0.44 -4.01
C SER A 22 10.06 0.54 -5.04
N TRP A 23 9.27 0.05 -5.98
CA TRP A 23 8.44 0.82 -6.91
C TRP A 23 6.97 0.54 -6.62
N SER A 24 6.11 1.55 -6.76
CA SER A 24 4.67 1.37 -6.53
C SER A 24 3.83 2.15 -7.53
N ASN A 25 2.67 1.58 -7.87
CA ASN A 25 1.58 2.26 -8.52
C ASN A 25 0.29 2.09 -7.69
N ARG A 26 -0.84 2.54 -8.25
CA ARG A 26 -2.18 2.48 -7.63
C ARG A 26 -2.56 1.07 -7.16
N TRP A 27 -2.19 0.04 -7.93
CA TRP A 27 -2.67 -1.33 -7.77
C TRP A 27 -1.67 -2.22 -7.00
N LEU A 28 -0.38 -2.06 -7.26
CA LEU A 28 0.69 -2.98 -6.86
C LEU A 28 1.90 -2.23 -6.27
N VAL A 29 2.71 -2.95 -5.48
CA VAL A 29 4.07 -2.56 -5.11
C VAL A 29 5.01 -3.68 -5.53
N LEU A 30 6.09 -3.34 -6.21
CA LEU A 30 7.18 -4.25 -6.53
C LEU A 30 8.37 -3.87 -5.63
N VAL A 31 8.92 -4.84 -4.91
CA VAL A 31 10.20 -4.69 -4.21
C VAL A 31 11.19 -5.67 -4.82
N ARG A 32 12.36 -5.20 -5.28
CA ARG A 32 13.44 -6.06 -5.79
C ARG A 32 14.67 -5.94 -4.91
N ALA A 33 15.32 -7.06 -4.63
CA ALA A 33 16.69 -7.10 -4.12
C ALA A 33 17.54 -7.98 -5.04
N PRO A 34 18.85 -7.69 -5.20
CA PRO A 34 19.76 -8.61 -5.87
C PRO A 34 19.84 -9.93 -5.09
N ASN A 35 20.00 -11.03 -5.82
CA ASN A 35 20.14 -12.38 -5.31
C ASN A 35 21.35 -13.02 -5.99
N GLN A 36 22.22 -13.69 -5.23
CA GLN A 36 23.41 -14.37 -5.75
C GLN A 36 23.08 -15.69 -6.49
N GLY A 37 21.85 -15.86 -6.95
CA GLY A 37 21.35 -17.08 -7.59
C GLY A 37 21.15 -16.94 -9.09
N PRO A 38 21.21 -18.05 -9.86
CA PRO A 38 21.09 -18.02 -11.33
C PRO A 38 19.67 -17.73 -11.84
N VAL A 39 18.67 -17.66 -10.95
CA VAL A 39 17.26 -17.45 -11.32
C VAL A 39 16.62 -16.39 -10.44
N SER A 40 15.72 -15.61 -11.04
CA SER A 40 14.91 -14.63 -10.31
C SER A 40 13.72 -15.29 -9.62
N ARG A 41 13.49 -14.96 -8.35
CA ARG A 41 12.49 -15.61 -7.48
C ARG A 41 11.37 -14.64 -7.16
N PHE A 42 10.12 -15.07 -7.36
CA PHE A 42 8.93 -14.24 -7.21
C PHE A 42 8.13 -14.61 -5.97
N GLY A 43 7.89 -13.63 -5.10
CA GLY A 43 7.01 -13.70 -3.94
C GLY A 43 5.74 -12.89 -4.14
N PHE A 44 4.59 -13.40 -3.68
CA PHE A 44 3.31 -12.69 -3.77
C PHE A 44 2.74 -12.43 -2.38
N ALA A 45 2.71 -11.16 -1.98
CA ALA A 45 2.02 -10.70 -0.79
C ALA A 45 0.69 -10.03 -1.18
N ILE A 46 -0.35 -10.23 -0.36
CA ILE A 46 -1.65 -9.56 -0.53
C ILE A 46 -2.05 -9.02 0.83
N GLY A 47 -2.34 -7.72 0.90
CA GLY A 47 -2.73 -7.08 2.16
C GLY A 47 -3.98 -7.70 2.79
N LYS A 48 -4.06 -7.69 4.13
CA LYS A 48 -5.26 -8.14 4.86
C LYS A 48 -6.53 -7.35 4.45
N ARG A 49 -6.37 -6.11 3.99
CA ARG A 49 -7.43 -5.18 3.55
C ARG A 49 -7.99 -5.43 2.14
N VAL A 50 -7.42 -6.34 1.34
CA VAL A 50 -7.84 -6.61 -0.05
C VAL A 50 -9.04 -7.58 -0.13
N GLY A 51 -9.87 -7.62 0.90
CA GLY A 51 -11.07 -8.46 0.98
C GLY A 51 -10.86 -9.93 1.37
N GLY A 52 -11.92 -10.72 1.15
CA GLY A 52 -12.04 -12.11 1.62
C GLY A 52 -11.06 -13.12 0.97
N ALA A 53 -11.07 -14.35 1.46
CA ALA A 53 -10.16 -15.41 0.98
C ALA A 53 -10.26 -15.65 -0.54
N VAL A 54 -11.47 -15.63 -1.11
CA VAL A 54 -11.73 -15.83 -2.55
C VAL A 54 -11.08 -14.73 -3.40
N VAL A 55 -11.30 -13.46 -3.05
CA VAL A 55 -10.72 -12.30 -3.77
C VAL A 55 -9.20 -12.36 -3.73
N ARG A 56 -8.62 -12.56 -2.54
CA ARG A 56 -7.17 -12.70 -2.37
C ARG A 56 -6.63 -13.87 -3.19
N ASN A 57 -7.30 -15.02 -3.22
CA ASN A 57 -6.85 -16.18 -4.00
C ASN A 57 -6.98 -15.96 -5.52
N ARG A 58 -8.03 -15.25 -5.99
CA ARG A 58 -8.19 -14.84 -7.39
C ARG A 58 -7.03 -13.94 -7.84
N LEU A 59 -6.72 -12.89 -7.07
CA LEU A 59 -5.57 -12.01 -7.34
C LEU A 59 -4.25 -12.77 -7.31
N LYS A 60 -4.04 -13.63 -6.30
CA LYS A 60 -2.83 -14.46 -6.19
C LYS A 60 -2.68 -15.43 -7.37
N ARG A 61 -3.78 -15.86 -8.00
CA ARG A 61 -3.80 -16.68 -9.22
C ARG A 61 -3.48 -15.82 -10.45
N GLN A 62 -4.15 -14.68 -10.62
CA GLN A 62 -3.91 -13.73 -11.72
C GLN A 62 -2.44 -13.29 -11.78
N LEU A 63 -1.87 -12.83 -10.66
CA LEU A 63 -0.47 -12.39 -10.60
C LEU A 63 0.53 -13.53 -10.88
N ARG A 64 0.22 -14.76 -10.47
CA ARG A 64 1.03 -15.95 -10.80
C ARG A 64 0.99 -16.28 -12.29
N GLU A 65 -0.15 -16.12 -12.94
CA GLU A 65 -0.28 -16.34 -14.38
C GLU A 65 0.43 -15.24 -15.18
N ALA A 66 0.29 -13.97 -14.78
CA ALA A 66 1.01 -12.86 -15.41
C ALA A 66 2.54 -13.07 -15.39
N ILE A 67 3.13 -13.34 -14.21
CA ILE A 67 4.57 -13.66 -14.12
C ILE A 67 4.95 -14.93 -14.91
N ARG A 68 4.06 -15.94 -15.00
CA ARG A 68 4.32 -17.15 -15.80
C ARG A 68 4.39 -16.85 -17.31
N LEU A 69 3.72 -15.82 -17.80
CA LEU A 69 3.85 -15.38 -19.19
C LEU A 69 5.22 -14.73 -19.42
N TYR A 70 5.61 -13.75 -18.59
CA TYR A 70 6.93 -13.10 -18.69
C TYR A 70 8.10 -14.10 -18.57
N LEU A 71 8.03 -15.05 -17.63
CA LEU A 71 9.06 -16.09 -17.47
C LEU A 71 9.20 -17.01 -18.70
N ARG A 72 8.13 -17.24 -19.48
CA ARG A 72 8.18 -18.08 -20.69
C ARG A 72 8.65 -17.34 -21.93
N GLN A 73 8.77 -16.02 -21.87
CA GLN A 73 9.29 -15.18 -22.95
C GLN A 73 10.74 -14.76 -22.69
N GLU A 74 11.37 -15.30 -21.63
CA GLU A 74 12.75 -14.99 -21.18
C GLU A 74 13.06 -13.50 -20.95
N HIS A 75 12.04 -12.64 -20.94
CA HIS A 75 12.18 -11.19 -20.76
C HIS A 75 12.66 -10.78 -19.36
N VAL A 76 12.76 -11.70 -18.40
CA VAL A 76 13.05 -11.41 -16.99
C VAL A 76 14.55 -11.54 -16.70
N ALA A 77 15.19 -10.44 -16.28
CA ALA A 77 16.59 -10.45 -15.83
C ALA A 77 16.79 -11.45 -14.67
N PRO A 78 17.82 -12.34 -14.72
CA PRO A 78 18.15 -13.27 -13.65
C PRO A 78 18.80 -12.56 -12.45
N GLY A 79 18.97 -13.26 -11.33
CA GLY A 79 19.68 -12.73 -10.16
C GLY A 79 18.90 -11.75 -9.28
N PHE A 80 17.56 -11.75 -9.30
CA PHE A 80 16.74 -10.88 -8.46
C PHE A 80 15.67 -11.63 -7.65
N ASP A 81 15.54 -11.26 -6.37
CA ASP A 81 14.39 -11.62 -5.56
C ASP A 81 13.35 -10.50 -5.62
N VAL A 82 12.15 -10.82 -6.08
CA VAL A 82 11.09 -9.85 -6.38
C VAL A 82 9.84 -10.17 -5.58
N ILE A 83 9.34 -9.20 -4.80
CA ILE A 83 8.08 -9.30 -4.07
C ILE A 83 7.05 -8.39 -4.75
N ILE A 84 5.94 -8.97 -5.18
CA ILE A 84 4.75 -8.23 -5.63
C ILE A 84 3.75 -8.18 -4.48
N ILE A 85 3.38 -6.97 -4.04
CA ILE A 85 2.41 -6.69 -2.99
C ILE A 85 1.15 -6.08 -3.61
N ALA A 86 0.01 -6.78 -3.56
CA ALA A 86 -1.27 -6.22 -4.01
C ALA A 86 -1.86 -5.27 -2.96
N ARG A 87 -2.21 -4.04 -3.39
CA ARG A 87 -2.91 -3.02 -2.59
C ARG A 87 -4.43 -3.22 -2.64
N GLN A 88 -5.17 -2.47 -1.82
CA GLN A 88 -6.64 -2.51 -1.82
C GLN A 88 -7.27 -2.18 -3.17
N PRO A 89 -6.81 -1.19 -3.96
CA PRO A 89 -7.40 -0.91 -5.27
C PRO A 89 -7.36 -2.10 -6.24
N ALA A 90 -6.39 -3.02 -6.13
CA ALA A 90 -6.36 -4.24 -6.94
C ALA A 90 -7.60 -5.15 -6.76
N MET A 91 -8.39 -4.95 -5.71
CA MET A 91 -9.68 -5.62 -5.53
C MET A 91 -10.64 -5.30 -6.68
N GLY A 92 -11.07 -6.33 -7.41
CA GLY A 92 -12.02 -6.19 -8.52
C GLY A 92 -11.40 -5.80 -9.87
N ALA A 93 -10.15 -5.32 -9.90
CA ALA A 93 -9.48 -4.88 -11.11
C ALA A 93 -9.50 -5.94 -12.24
N PRO A 94 -9.70 -5.54 -13.52
CA PRO A 94 -9.56 -6.42 -14.67
C PRO A 94 -8.17 -7.05 -14.76
N PHE A 95 -8.08 -8.25 -15.36
CA PHE A 95 -6.79 -8.93 -15.52
C PHE A 95 -5.82 -8.11 -16.38
N ALA A 96 -6.30 -7.49 -17.45
CA ALA A 96 -5.50 -6.62 -18.32
C ALA A 96 -4.87 -5.45 -17.53
N THR A 97 -5.65 -4.77 -16.69
CA THR A 97 -5.17 -3.68 -15.82
C THR A 97 -4.07 -4.16 -14.86
N LEU A 98 -4.21 -5.35 -14.28
CA LEU A 98 -3.18 -5.93 -13.40
C LEU A 98 -1.91 -6.33 -14.16
N VAL A 99 -2.02 -6.75 -15.44
CA VAL A 99 -0.87 -7.05 -16.30
C VAL A 99 -0.16 -5.76 -16.71
N ALA A 100 -0.87 -4.72 -17.13
CA ALA A 100 -0.30 -3.42 -17.46
C ALA A 100 0.41 -2.78 -16.25
N ALA A 101 -0.26 -2.77 -15.09
CA ALA A 101 0.31 -2.29 -13.83
C ALA A 101 1.55 -3.10 -13.37
N LEU A 102 1.64 -4.38 -13.75
CA LEU A 102 2.83 -5.19 -13.48
C LEU A 102 3.95 -4.91 -14.50
N ASN A 103 3.61 -4.71 -15.77
CA ASN A 103 4.53 -4.38 -16.85
C ASN A 103 5.27 -3.06 -16.57
N GLU A 104 4.52 -2.04 -16.16
CA GLU A 104 5.04 -0.73 -15.73
C GLU A 104 6.09 -0.88 -14.62
N LEU A 105 5.76 -1.63 -13.56
CA LEU A 105 6.65 -1.83 -12.42
C LEU A 105 7.88 -2.68 -12.78
N LEU A 106 7.73 -3.73 -13.59
CA LEU A 106 8.85 -4.54 -14.06
C LEU A 106 9.81 -3.73 -14.94
N SER A 107 9.28 -2.86 -15.80
CA SER A 107 10.07 -1.96 -16.66
C SER A 107 10.83 -0.93 -15.82
N ARG A 108 10.15 -0.24 -14.89
CA ARG A 108 10.78 0.74 -13.98
C ARG A 108 11.81 0.11 -13.04
N ALA A 109 11.63 -1.17 -12.70
CA ALA A 109 12.57 -1.96 -11.91
C ALA A 109 13.75 -2.50 -12.74
N GLY A 110 13.83 -2.22 -14.05
CA GLY A 110 14.88 -2.74 -14.95
C GLY A 110 14.90 -4.26 -15.03
N LEU A 111 13.77 -4.93 -14.77
CA LEU A 111 13.65 -6.39 -14.78
C LEU A 111 13.25 -6.94 -16.15
N ILE A 112 12.71 -6.10 -17.03
CA ILE A 112 12.38 -6.43 -18.43
C ILE A 112 12.91 -5.34 -19.35
N GLN A 113 13.39 -5.71 -20.54
CA GLN A 113 13.72 -4.74 -21.57
C GLN A 113 12.43 -4.26 -22.25
N LYS A 114 12.25 -2.94 -22.30
CA LYS A 114 11.09 -2.31 -22.93
C LYS A 114 11.17 -2.54 -24.44
N ARG A 115 10.23 -3.30 -25.01
CA ARG A 115 9.74 -3.01 -26.36
C ARG A 115 8.55 -2.08 -26.16
N ASP A 116 8.64 -0.90 -26.76
CA ASP A 116 7.71 0.20 -26.53
C ASP A 116 6.27 -0.15 -26.91
N GLU A 117 5.32 0.18 -26.04
CA GLU A 117 4.27 1.20 -26.29
C GLU A 117 3.52 1.53 -24.97
N PRO A 118 2.86 2.70 -24.83
CA PRO A 118 2.21 3.17 -23.61
C PRO A 118 0.69 2.78 -23.61
N GLU A 119 -0.26 3.24 -22.78
CA GLU A 119 -0.42 4.40 -21.89
C GLU A 119 -1.18 4.01 -20.60
N GLY A 120 -1.27 4.93 -19.63
CA GLY A 120 -2.03 4.72 -18.40
C GLY A 120 -1.63 5.66 -17.26
N THR A 121 -1.48 6.95 -17.57
CA THR A 121 -1.29 7.99 -16.56
C THR A 121 -2.49 8.02 -15.63
N ASP A 122 -2.22 8.05 -14.32
CA ASP A 122 -3.06 8.70 -13.31
C ASP A 122 -2.13 9.06 -12.16
N GLN A 123 -1.55 10.26 -12.23
CA GLN A 123 -0.83 10.85 -11.13
C GLN A 123 -1.85 11.43 -10.17
N GLU A 124 -2.05 10.82 -9.00
CA GLU A 124 -2.74 11.50 -7.90
C GLU A 124 -1.83 11.52 -6.67
N SER A 125 -1.06 12.58 -6.67
CA SER A 125 -0.19 13.06 -5.61
C SER A 125 -1.00 13.58 -4.44
N GLU A 126 -1.11 12.78 -3.37
CA GLU A 126 -1.53 13.29 -2.05
C GLU A 126 -0.47 12.98 -0.98
N ARG A 127 0.53 13.87 -0.90
CA ARG A 127 1.28 14.14 0.33
C ARG A 127 1.63 15.62 0.42
N ARG A 128 1.21 16.23 1.54
CA ARG A 128 1.57 17.55 2.07
C ARG A 128 1.09 18.79 1.28
N GLY A 129 -0.03 19.34 1.76
CA GLY A 129 -0.07 20.75 2.13
C GLY A 129 -0.01 20.86 3.65
N GLN A 130 1.06 21.48 4.18
CA GLN A 130 1.08 22.05 5.52
C GLN A 130 1.31 23.55 5.31
N GLU A 131 0.28 24.37 5.48
CA GLU A 131 0.40 25.82 5.57
C GLU A 131 -0.42 26.33 6.74
N SER A 132 0.12 27.34 7.42
CA SER A 132 -0.38 27.85 8.69
C SER A 132 -0.06 29.34 8.81
N GLY A 133 -1.09 30.18 8.86
CA GLY A 133 -1.01 31.64 8.99
C GLY A 133 -0.62 32.37 7.69
N ASP A 134 -0.97 33.64 7.48
CA ASP A 134 -1.88 34.55 8.21
C ASP A 134 -2.16 35.80 7.32
N THR A 135 -3.08 36.69 7.74
CA THR A 135 -3.25 38.11 7.30
C THR A 135 -4.27 38.42 6.18
N ASP A 136 -5.39 39.06 6.59
CA ASP A 136 -6.19 40.16 5.96
C ASP A 136 -6.56 40.17 4.44
N GLN A 137 -7.71 40.71 3.98
CA GLN A 137 -8.65 41.66 4.61
C GLN A 137 -10.08 41.64 4.00
N ALA A 138 -11.05 42.18 4.78
CA ALA A 138 -12.17 43.03 4.36
C ALA A 138 -13.53 42.48 3.78
N LYS A 139 -14.55 42.61 4.65
CA LYS A 139 -15.88 43.25 4.45
C LYS A 139 -16.98 42.60 3.59
N ARG A 140 -18.07 42.22 4.28
CA ARG A 140 -19.45 42.80 4.26
C ARG A 140 -20.31 42.03 5.29
N GLU A 141 -20.60 42.58 6.47
CA GLU A 141 -21.74 43.48 6.79
C GLU A 141 -23.14 42.81 6.72
N ALA A 142 -23.69 42.42 7.89
CA ALA A 142 -25.12 42.32 8.16
C ALA A 142 -25.44 42.34 9.69
N GLN A 143 -25.91 43.50 10.16
CA GLN A 143 -26.73 43.83 11.35
C GLN A 143 -26.92 42.88 12.58
N ILE A 144 -26.67 43.49 13.76
CA ILE A 144 -27.03 43.15 15.18
C ILE A 144 -28.44 43.73 15.52
N PRO A 145 -29.23 43.40 16.60
CA PRO A 145 -28.98 42.76 17.93
C PRO A 145 -29.83 41.48 18.23
N GLY A 146 -29.75 40.74 19.36
CA GLY A 146 -29.52 41.04 20.79
C GLY A 146 -30.87 41.19 21.54
N PRO A 147 -31.06 40.86 22.85
CA PRO A 147 -30.04 40.79 23.92
C PRO A 147 -30.19 39.66 25.02
N ARG A 148 -29.21 39.58 25.95
CA ARG A 148 -29.27 39.39 27.45
C ARG A 148 -30.26 38.36 28.06
N GLN A 149 -29.98 37.57 29.12
CA GLN A 149 -28.95 37.49 30.20
C GLN A 149 -29.17 36.11 30.94
N ALA A 150 -28.38 35.56 31.88
CA ALA A 150 -27.15 35.93 32.62
C ALA A 150 -26.29 34.68 33.01
N ALA A 151 -26.17 34.35 34.31
CA ALA A 151 -25.39 33.26 34.95
C ALA A 151 -25.90 33.09 36.44
N PRO A 152 -25.21 32.44 37.43
CA PRO A 152 -24.11 31.45 37.44
C PRO A 152 -24.42 30.20 38.35
N GLY A 153 -23.47 29.26 38.58
CA GLY A 153 -23.68 28.19 39.57
C GLY A 153 -22.56 27.16 39.83
N CYS A 154 -21.61 27.51 40.73
CA CYS A 154 -20.77 26.64 41.60
C CYS A 154 -19.91 25.44 41.10
N ARG A 155 -18.91 25.13 41.94
CA ARG A 155 -17.74 24.25 41.73
C ARG A 155 -17.78 23.01 42.70
N PRO A 156 -16.76 22.11 42.78
CA PRO A 156 -16.97 20.67 42.98
C PRO A 156 -16.51 20.09 44.34
N ALA A 157 -16.91 18.83 44.61
CA ALA A 157 -16.29 17.80 45.48
C ALA A 157 -17.10 16.47 45.29
N ALA A 158 -16.72 15.24 45.67
CA ALA A 158 -15.53 14.64 46.30
C ALA A 158 -15.33 13.21 45.70
N ARG A 159 -14.12 12.64 45.61
CA ARG A 159 -13.59 11.60 46.54
C ARG A 159 -14.63 10.83 47.38
N ASN A 160 -14.62 9.50 47.27
CA ASN A 160 -14.49 8.65 48.47
C ASN A 160 -13.86 7.28 48.16
N GLN A 161 -13.28 6.66 49.18
CA GLN A 161 -12.67 5.34 49.19
C GLN A 161 -13.39 4.46 50.22
N GLU A 162 -13.62 3.18 49.90
CA GLU A 162 -13.87 2.06 50.83
C GLU A 162 -13.42 0.80 50.04
N ARG A 163 -12.42 -0.04 50.40
CA ARG A 163 -11.96 -0.71 51.64
C ARG A 163 -12.87 -1.84 52.16
N GLN A 164 -12.22 -3.01 52.37
CA GLN A 164 -12.48 -4.03 53.41
C GLN A 164 -13.63 -5.07 53.14
N GLU A 165 -13.55 -6.40 53.40
CA GLU A 165 -12.55 -7.30 54.07
C GLU A 165 -12.42 -8.74 53.45
N LEU A 166 -11.37 -9.46 53.89
CA LEU A 166 -11.19 -10.91 54.23
C LEU A 166 -12.29 -11.93 53.81
N GLY A 167 -11.97 -13.09 53.22
CA GLY A 167 -11.29 -14.28 53.80
C GLY A 167 -12.02 -15.57 53.32
N PRO A 168 -11.76 -16.81 53.82
CA PRO A 168 -10.73 -17.26 54.76
C PRO A 168 -9.43 -17.77 54.09
#